data_AF-A0AAW6ACG2-F1
#
_entry.id   AF-A0AAW6ACG2-F1
#
_cell.length_a   1.000
_cell.length_b   1.000
_cell.length_c   1.000
_cell.angle_alpha   90.00
_cell.angle_beta   90.00
_cell.angle_gamma   90.00
#
_symmetry.space_group_name_H-M   'P 1'
#
loop_
_entity.id
_entity.type
_entity.pdbx_description
1 polymer ?
#
loop_
_entity_poly.entity_id
_entity_poly.type
_entity_poly.pdbx_seq_one_letter_code
_entity_poly.pdbx_strand_id
1 'polypeptide(L)'
;MSKSPGIVSVMKFVPANDQKFSGYVNYMDRPEAMRGDHFTDWNVNRFDGYNHYMGNPEKSKELFTSSKDSLTKDERFELKRQFALAEKNGSLMWQTVVSFDNRFLADHGLYDLKSKQLDQEKLQEVIRHGMSGLLINEGLSNSAIWSASIHLNTDNIHVHIAFVEPEPTRGKIIIHDKDGVAQEAANGMVKRSTITSFKSSIANELVNRYQSLARLSSLIRNELPQHDYDWSKLPDFDLLQLYKDIYKALPDDKRMWKYNMNALHDVRPLLDAFSSKYMQRYHHDELQEFDQALKAETDFREALYGSGQDGKEAGRAKDYEHNKYNELDARMGNSILSEMRKDDDALYRKEHPNGYSYYKAQGKQPTHGIMNALSSIRRALSGDVKAHMRAQRDYERMQDEKEADHDRQQAPGYDQWR
;
A
#
# COMPACT_ATOMS: atom_id res chain seq x y z
N MET A 1 -11.32 -18.07 -13.12
CA MET A 1 -9.98 -18.26 -13.74
C MET A 1 -8.94 -18.02 -12.66
N SER A 2 -8.03 -18.97 -12.42
CA SER A 2 -6.85 -18.69 -11.59
C SER A 2 -6.02 -17.63 -12.33
N LYS A 3 -6.03 -16.39 -11.83
CA LYS A 3 -5.19 -15.31 -12.37
C LYS A 3 -3.78 -15.52 -11.81
N SER A 4 -2.85 -15.93 -12.67
CA SER A 4 -1.43 -15.92 -12.32
C SER A 4 -1.02 -14.49 -11.91
N PRO A 5 -0.17 -14.33 -10.88
CA PRO A 5 0.30 -13.02 -10.46
C PRO A 5 1.11 -12.34 -11.59
N GLY A 6 0.88 -11.05 -11.80
CA GLY A 6 1.63 -10.25 -12.77
C GLY A 6 3.13 -10.16 -12.49
N ILE A 7 3.53 -10.20 -11.20
CA ILE A 7 4.95 -10.20 -10.78
C ILE A 7 5.20 -11.24 -9.70
N VAL A 8 6.24 -12.05 -9.92
CA VAL A 8 6.79 -13.00 -8.95
C VAL A 8 8.25 -12.63 -8.66
N SER A 9 8.61 -12.53 -7.39
CA SER A 9 10.01 -12.37 -6.98
C SER A 9 10.42 -13.48 -6.03
N VAL A 10 11.62 -14.02 -6.24
CA VAL A 10 12.24 -15.03 -5.39
C VAL A 10 13.64 -14.58 -5.05
N MET A 11 13.98 -14.62 -3.77
CA MET A 11 15.31 -14.27 -3.28
C MET A 11 15.88 -15.43 -2.48
N LYS A 12 17.14 -15.76 -2.75
CA LYS A 12 17.94 -16.73 -2.02
C LYS A 12 19.32 -16.12 -1.75
N PHE A 13 20.08 -16.73 -0.86
CA PHE A 13 21.50 -16.41 -0.70
C PHE A 13 22.33 -17.69 -0.70
N VAL A 14 23.59 -17.56 -1.10
CA VAL A 14 24.57 -18.64 -1.11
C VAL A 14 25.82 -18.19 -0.34
N PRO A 15 26.41 -19.07 0.50
CA PRO A 15 27.65 -18.77 1.20
C PRO A 15 28.86 -18.86 0.28
N ALA A 16 29.95 -18.20 0.64
CA ALA A 16 31.20 -18.15 -0.12
C ALA A 16 31.81 -19.53 -0.45
N ASN A 17 31.61 -20.53 0.41
CA ASN A 17 32.14 -21.88 0.20
C ASN A 17 31.24 -22.76 -0.69
N ASP A 18 30.10 -22.25 -1.16
CA ASP A 18 29.21 -22.97 -2.07
C ASP A 18 29.70 -22.85 -3.51
N GLN A 19 29.76 -23.99 -4.21
CA GLN A 19 30.15 -24.06 -5.63
C GLN A 19 29.30 -23.17 -6.53
N LYS A 20 28.05 -22.85 -6.13
CA LYS A 20 27.19 -21.90 -6.84
C LYS A 20 27.76 -20.49 -6.89
N PHE A 21 28.46 -20.05 -5.83
CA PHE A 21 29.13 -18.75 -5.82
C PHE A 21 30.29 -18.76 -6.81
N SER A 22 31.21 -19.72 -6.70
CA SER A 22 32.35 -19.82 -7.61
C SER A 22 31.90 -19.97 -9.07
N GLY A 23 30.84 -20.74 -9.31
CA GLY A 23 30.22 -20.90 -10.62
C GLY A 23 29.72 -19.58 -11.20
N TYR A 24 29.10 -18.72 -10.39
CA TYR A 24 28.67 -17.40 -10.81
C TYR A 24 29.86 -16.48 -11.14
N VAL A 25 30.87 -16.41 -10.27
CA VAL A 25 32.08 -15.58 -10.48
C VAL A 25 32.79 -15.96 -11.77
N ASN A 26 32.96 -17.25 -12.02
CA ASN A 26 33.60 -17.77 -13.24
C ASN A 26 32.82 -17.46 -14.52
N TYR A 27 31.54 -17.12 -14.40
CA TYR A 27 30.66 -16.87 -15.52
C TYR A 27 30.67 -15.40 -15.99
N MET A 28 30.96 -14.44 -15.10
CA MET A 28 30.74 -13.00 -15.34
C MET A 28 31.57 -12.38 -16.48
N ASP A 29 32.72 -12.95 -16.82
CA ASP A 29 33.63 -12.44 -17.86
C ASP A 29 33.73 -13.34 -19.10
N ARG A 30 32.87 -14.38 -19.21
CA ARG A 30 32.89 -15.25 -20.40
C ARG A 30 32.57 -14.45 -21.68
N PRO A 31 33.40 -14.58 -22.74
CA PRO A 31 33.12 -13.98 -24.04
C PRO A 31 31.74 -14.43 -24.55
N GLU A 32 30.98 -13.51 -25.15
CA GLU A 32 29.64 -13.80 -25.70
C GLU A 32 29.63 -15.02 -26.61
N ALA A 33 30.65 -15.17 -27.48
CA ALA A 33 30.80 -16.32 -28.36
C ALA A 33 31.00 -17.67 -27.61
N MET A 34 31.62 -17.67 -26.42
CA MET A 34 31.85 -18.90 -25.63
C MET A 34 30.71 -19.24 -24.67
N ARG A 35 29.69 -18.39 -24.59
CA ARG A 35 28.46 -18.67 -23.85
C ARG A 35 27.53 -19.65 -24.62
N GLY A 36 27.69 -19.78 -25.94
CA GLY A 36 26.93 -20.71 -26.78
C GLY A 36 27.42 -22.17 -26.75
N ASP A 37 28.74 -22.38 -26.74
CA ASP A 37 29.34 -23.69 -27.12
C ASP A 37 29.60 -24.67 -25.95
N HIS A 38 29.53 -24.24 -24.68
CA HIS A 38 29.80 -25.10 -23.50
C HIS A 38 28.67 -25.07 -22.46
N PHE A 39 27.43 -25.23 -22.94
CA PHE A 39 26.20 -25.11 -22.15
C PHE A 39 25.90 -26.32 -21.25
N THR A 40 26.57 -27.47 -21.44
CA THR A 40 26.21 -28.75 -20.80
C THR A 40 27.07 -29.18 -19.61
N ASP A 41 28.27 -28.63 -19.45
CA ASP A 41 29.31 -29.34 -18.66
C ASP A 41 29.37 -28.95 -17.17
N TRP A 42 28.62 -27.94 -16.71
CA TRP A 42 28.67 -27.46 -15.32
C TRP A 42 27.28 -27.23 -14.70
N ASN A 43 26.38 -28.19 -14.93
CA ASN A 43 25.03 -28.21 -14.34
C ASN A 43 25.02 -28.87 -12.96
N VAL A 44 24.65 -28.12 -11.91
CA VAL A 44 24.29 -28.69 -10.60
C VAL A 44 22.85 -28.29 -10.24
N ASN A 45 21.93 -29.22 -10.53
CA ASN A 45 20.48 -29.27 -10.26
C ASN A 45 19.47 -28.71 -11.29
N ARG A 46 18.57 -29.60 -11.72
CA ARG A 46 17.42 -29.42 -12.64
C ARG A 46 16.37 -28.38 -12.20
N PHE A 47 16.53 -27.74 -11.05
CA PHE A 47 15.59 -26.76 -10.50
C PHE A 47 16.20 -25.38 -10.17
N ASP A 48 17.52 -25.18 -10.32
CA ASP A 48 18.20 -23.90 -10.01
C ASP A 48 18.96 -23.43 -11.27
N GLY A 49 18.19 -22.98 -12.28
CA GLY A 49 18.71 -22.55 -13.59
C GLY A 49 19.46 -21.21 -13.60
N TYR A 50 19.82 -20.64 -12.44
CA TYR A 50 20.42 -19.30 -12.34
C TYR A 50 21.65 -19.14 -13.26
N ASN A 51 22.57 -20.10 -13.23
CA ASN A 51 23.77 -20.09 -14.08
C ASN A 51 23.46 -20.45 -15.56
N HIS A 52 22.42 -21.24 -15.81
CA HIS A 52 21.94 -21.59 -17.15
C HIS A 52 21.39 -20.38 -17.92
N TYR A 53 20.82 -19.43 -17.18
CA TYR A 53 20.11 -18.28 -17.71
C TYR A 53 21.02 -17.08 -17.98
N MET A 54 21.91 -16.75 -17.04
CA MET A 54 23.00 -15.78 -17.32
C MET A 54 23.81 -16.24 -18.54
N GLY A 55 23.83 -17.57 -18.75
CA GLY A 55 24.53 -18.46 -19.66
C GLY A 55 24.43 -18.27 -21.16
N ASN A 56 23.39 -17.64 -21.70
CA ASN A 56 23.09 -17.77 -23.13
C ASN A 56 23.11 -16.42 -23.87
N PRO A 57 24.08 -16.20 -24.78
CA PRO A 57 24.30 -14.93 -25.45
C PRO A 57 23.17 -14.56 -26.42
N GLU A 58 22.40 -15.54 -26.91
CA GLU A 58 21.20 -15.32 -27.71
C GLU A 58 19.95 -15.04 -26.85
N LYS A 59 20.01 -15.24 -25.52
CA LYS A 59 18.83 -15.23 -24.63
C LYS A 59 18.87 -14.20 -23.49
N SER A 60 20.04 -13.61 -23.21
CA SER A 60 20.24 -12.57 -22.19
C SER A 60 20.73 -11.26 -22.81
N LYS A 61 20.13 -10.13 -22.44
CA LYS A 61 20.74 -8.82 -22.71
C LYS A 61 21.93 -8.57 -21.75
N GLU A 62 22.80 -7.63 -22.11
CA GLU A 62 24.03 -7.30 -21.39
C GLU A 62 23.79 -7.02 -19.88
N LEU A 63 24.80 -7.29 -19.05
CA LEU A 63 24.75 -6.98 -17.62
C LEU A 63 24.56 -5.47 -17.41
N PHE A 64 23.67 -5.10 -16.50
CA PHE A 64 23.49 -3.72 -16.05
C PHE A 64 23.68 -3.62 -14.53
N THR A 65 23.96 -2.41 -14.05
CA THR A 65 24.25 -2.10 -12.64
C THR A 65 23.44 -0.88 -12.18
N SER A 66 23.73 -0.39 -10.97
CA SER A 66 23.11 0.82 -10.41
C SER A 66 23.28 2.07 -11.29
N SER A 67 24.34 2.15 -12.09
CA SER A 67 24.70 3.36 -12.84
C SER A 67 24.89 3.15 -14.35
N LYS A 68 24.86 1.91 -14.84
CA LYS A 68 25.12 1.60 -16.25
C LYS A 68 24.06 0.66 -16.81
N ASP A 69 23.57 0.96 -18.00
CA ASP A 69 22.59 0.14 -18.76
C ASP A 69 23.23 -1.08 -19.40
N SER A 70 24.53 -1.02 -19.67
CA SER A 70 25.36 -2.14 -20.07
C SER A 70 26.80 -1.99 -19.57
N LEU A 71 27.54 -3.11 -19.49
CA LEU A 71 28.93 -3.13 -19.07
C LEU A 71 29.89 -3.45 -20.22
N THR A 72 30.96 -2.67 -20.36
CA THR A 72 32.09 -3.00 -21.24
C THR A 72 32.86 -4.23 -20.74
N LYS A 73 33.76 -4.78 -21.56
CA LYS A 73 34.59 -5.93 -21.16
C LYS A 73 35.40 -5.66 -19.89
N ASP A 74 36.02 -4.49 -19.79
CA ASP A 74 36.84 -4.10 -18.63
C ASP A 74 35.99 -3.91 -17.38
N GLU A 75 34.78 -3.36 -17.53
CA GLU A 75 33.84 -3.19 -16.42
C GLU A 75 33.28 -4.52 -15.92
N ARG A 76 33.02 -5.48 -16.83
CA ARG A 76 32.64 -6.85 -16.45
C ARG A 76 33.76 -7.55 -15.70
N PHE A 77 35.00 -7.35 -16.14
CA PHE A 77 36.17 -7.90 -15.47
C PHE A 77 36.36 -7.32 -14.08
N GLU A 78 36.18 -6.00 -13.91
CA GLU A 78 36.24 -5.36 -12.59
C GLU A 78 35.10 -5.85 -11.68
N LEU A 79 33.87 -5.93 -12.20
CA LEU A 79 32.74 -6.48 -11.46
C LEU A 79 33.02 -7.92 -10.99
N LYS A 80 33.58 -8.77 -11.87
CA LYS A 80 34.01 -10.13 -11.50
C LYS A 80 35.04 -10.11 -10.38
N ARG A 81 36.04 -9.21 -10.42
CA ARG A 81 37.04 -9.07 -9.35
C ARG A 81 36.38 -8.74 -8.00
N GLN A 82 35.39 -7.86 -7.99
CA GLN A 82 34.68 -7.51 -6.77
C GLN A 82 33.85 -8.68 -6.20
N PHE A 83 33.20 -9.46 -7.07
CA PHE A 83 32.52 -10.69 -6.64
C PHE A 83 33.49 -11.77 -6.14
N ALA A 84 34.65 -11.93 -6.78
CA ALA A 84 35.70 -12.83 -6.31
C ALA A 84 36.32 -12.38 -4.98
N LEU A 85 36.45 -11.07 -4.76
CA LEU A 85 36.86 -10.51 -3.48
C LEU A 85 35.85 -10.83 -2.39
N ALA A 86 34.55 -10.62 -2.66
CA ALA A 86 33.47 -10.97 -1.75
C ALA A 86 33.50 -12.46 -1.37
N GLU A 87 33.66 -13.34 -2.35
CA GLU A 87 33.80 -14.79 -2.14
C GLU A 87 35.01 -15.10 -1.24
N LYS A 88 36.18 -14.55 -1.57
CA LYS A 88 37.41 -14.72 -0.78
C LYS A 88 37.26 -14.25 0.66
N ASN A 89 36.53 -13.14 0.87
CA ASN A 89 36.30 -12.55 2.19
C ASN A 89 35.19 -13.26 2.98
N GLY A 90 34.62 -14.35 2.47
CA GLY A 90 33.58 -15.11 3.17
C GLY A 90 32.20 -14.45 3.13
N SER A 91 31.98 -13.54 2.18
CA SER A 91 30.71 -12.84 2.00
C SER A 91 29.62 -13.77 1.48
N LEU A 92 28.37 -13.31 1.59
CA LEU A 92 27.23 -13.97 0.99
C LEU A 92 26.97 -13.38 -0.41
N MET A 93 26.53 -14.22 -1.33
CA MET A 93 25.92 -13.76 -2.57
C MET A 93 24.42 -13.96 -2.50
N TRP A 94 23.69 -12.86 -2.61
CA TRP A 94 22.24 -12.88 -2.73
C TRP A 94 21.85 -12.95 -4.20
N GLN A 95 20.94 -13.86 -4.52
CA GLN A 95 20.40 -14.10 -5.85
C GLN A 95 18.91 -13.82 -5.83
N THR A 96 18.47 -12.93 -6.71
CA THR A 96 17.06 -12.56 -6.86
C THR A 96 16.63 -12.79 -8.29
N VAL A 97 15.46 -13.40 -8.46
CA VAL A 97 14.78 -13.49 -9.75
C VAL A 97 13.48 -12.72 -9.66
N VAL A 98 13.26 -11.78 -10.58
CA VAL A 98 11.98 -11.09 -10.76
C VAL A 98 11.40 -11.53 -12.09
N SER A 99 10.30 -12.27 -12.07
CA SER A 99 9.60 -12.75 -13.26
C SER A 99 8.29 -12.00 -13.44
N PHE A 100 7.99 -11.68 -14.70
CA PHE A 100 6.83 -10.91 -15.10
C PHE A 100 5.92 -11.76 -15.99
N ASP A 101 4.62 -11.68 -15.78
CA ASP A 101 3.67 -12.19 -16.75
C ASP A 101 3.75 -11.35 -18.04
N ASN A 102 3.94 -12.02 -19.19
CA ASN A 102 4.13 -11.30 -20.45
C ASN A 102 2.90 -10.49 -20.86
N ARG A 103 1.68 -10.92 -20.49
CA ARG A 103 0.46 -10.14 -20.77
C ARG A 103 0.36 -8.96 -19.84
N PHE A 104 0.73 -9.12 -18.56
CA PHE A 104 0.83 -8.01 -17.63
C PHE A 104 1.77 -6.91 -18.16
N LEU A 105 2.94 -7.26 -18.69
CA LEU A 105 3.84 -6.27 -19.30
C LEU A 105 3.20 -5.60 -20.53
N ALA A 106 2.46 -6.35 -21.34
CA ALA A 106 1.80 -5.84 -22.53
C ALA A 106 0.64 -4.89 -22.23
N ASP A 107 -0.20 -5.23 -21.25
CA ASP A 107 -1.33 -4.41 -20.80
C ASP A 107 -0.86 -3.05 -20.26
N HIS A 108 0.41 -2.95 -19.84
CA HIS A 108 1.05 -1.73 -19.36
C HIS A 108 1.99 -1.08 -20.38
N GLY A 109 1.98 -1.53 -21.64
CA GLY A 109 2.76 -0.93 -22.72
C GLY A 109 4.27 -1.17 -22.65
N LEU A 110 4.72 -2.08 -21.78
CA LEU A 110 6.14 -2.40 -21.60
C LEU A 110 6.61 -3.51 -22.52
N TYR A 111 5.69 -4.28 -23.10
CA TYR A 111 6.03 -5.41 -23.97
C TYR A 111 5.03 -5.59 -25.11
N ASP A 112 5.52 -5.67 -26.34
CA ASP A 112 4.70 -6.00 -27.50
C ASP A 112 4.68 -7.52 -27.71
N LEU A 113 3.51 -8.14 -27.54
CA LEU A 113 3.33 -9.59 -27.68
C LEU A 113 3.63 -10.11 -29.09
N LYS A 114 3.47 -9.28 -30.13
CA LYS A 114 3.66 -9.63 -31.54
C LYS A 114 5.12 -9.42 -31.98
N SER A 115 5.66 -8.23 -31.78
CA SER A 115 7.02 -7.86 -32.19
C SER A 115 8.09 -8.34 -31.20
N LYS A 116 7.69 -8.80 -30.02
CA LYS A 116 8.58 -9.25 -28.93
C LYS A 116 9.51 -8.14 -28.43
N GLN A 117 9.17 -6.88 -28.66
CA GLN A 117 9.93 -5.73 -28.19
C GLN A 117 9.56 -5.41 -26.74
N LEU A 118 10.58 -5.31 -25.89
CA LEU A 118 10.47 -4.94 -24.47
C LEU A 118 11.06 -3.55 -24.28
N ASP A 119 10.36 -2.71 -23.51
CA ASP A 119 10.90 -1.47 -22.96
C ASP A 119 11.93 -1.79 -21.86
N GLN A 120 13.16 -2.02 -22.32
CA GLN A 120 14.26 -2.45 -21.47
C GLN A 120 14.72 -1.34 -20.53
N GLU A 121 14.80 -0.12 -21.03
CA GLU A 121 15.25 1.05 -20.25
C GLU A 121 14.33 1.24 -19.04
N LYS A 122 13.02 1.14 -19.26
CA LYS A 122 12.06 1.22 -18.16
C LYS A 122 12.24 0.09 -17.16
N LEU A 123 12.43 -1.15 -17.63
CA LEU A 123 12.63 -2.29 -16.72
C LEU A 123 13.94 -2.16 -15.92
N GLN A 124 15.01 -1.62 -16.52
CA GLN A 124 16.27 -1.36 -15.83
C GLN A 124 16.12 -0.29 -14.75
N GLU A 125 15.45 0.82 -15.06
CA GLU A 125 15.13 1.89 -14.09
C GLU A 125 14.37 1.34 -12.88
N VAL A 126 13.32 0.58 -13.14
CA VAL A 126 12.47 -0.04 -12.11
C VAL A 126 13.26 -0.97 -11.19
N ILE A 127 14.13 -1.80 -11.77
CA ILE A 127 14.98 -2.71 -10.99
C ILE A 127 16.00 -1.92 -10.17
N ARG A 128 16.57 -0.83 -10.69
CA ARG A 128 17.49 0.04 -9.95
C ARG A 128 16.82 0.67 -8.74
N HIS A 129 15.62 1.22 -8.88
CA HIS A 129 14.94 1.83 -7.75
C HIS A 129 14.54 0.79 -6.70
N GLY A 130 14.04 -0.37 -7.14
CA GLY A 130 13.81 -1.52 -6.26
C GLY A 130 15.06 -1.90 -5.46
N MET A 131 16.20 -2.09 -6.15
CA MET A 131 17.47 -2.42 -5.51
C MET A 131 17.97 -1.34 -4.56
N SER A 132 17.84 -0.06 -4.91
CA SER A 132 18.20 1.04 -4.03
C SER A 132 17.44 0.99 -2.69
N GLY A 133 16.11 0.85 -2.75
CA GLY A 133 15.29 0.69 -1.54
C GLY A 133 15.62 -0.57 -0.74
N LEU A 134 15.91 -1.70 -1.42
CA LEU A 134 16.33 -2.93 -0.77
C LEU A 134 17.62 -2.74 0.03
N LEU A 135 18.65 -2.16 -0.60
CA LEU A 135 19.96 -1.98 0.03
C LEU A 135 19.88 -0.98 1.19
N ILE A 136 19.11 0.09 1.07
CA ILE A 136 18.89 1.06 2.17
C ILE A 136 18.23 0.38 3.38
N ASN A 137 17.16 -0.39 3.16
CA ASN A 137 16.40 -1.03 4.25
C ASN A 137 17.17 -2.13 5.00
N GLU A 138 18.17 -2.71 4.32
CA GLU A 138 19.09 -3.69 4.89
C GLU A 138 20.39 -3.09 5.41
N GLY A 139 20.61 -1.77 5.25
CA GLY A 139 21.85 -1.10 5.67
C GLY A 139 23.07 -1.45 4.80
N LEU A 140 22.84 -1.88 3.56
CA LEU A 140 23.84 -2.36 2.61
C LEU A 140 24.19 -1.34 1.51
N SER A 141 23.59 -0.14 1.54
CA SER A 141 23.72 0.86 0.47
C SER A 141 25.17 1.29 0.18
N ASN A 142 26.04 1.21 1.18
CA ASN A 142 27.43 1.67 1.09
C ASN A 142 28.45 0.52 1.03
N SER A 143 28.01 -0.73 1.18
CA SER A 143 28.88 -1.92 1.23
C SER A 143 28.62 -2.90 0.10
N ALA A 144 27.38 -2.97 -0.40
CA ALA A 144 27.01 -3.93 -1.42
C ALA A 144 27.17 -3.38 -2.85
N ILE A 145 27.59 -4.26 -3.75
CA ILE A 145 27.54 -4.06 -5.19
C ILE A 145 26.58 -5.07 -5.82
N TRP A 146 26.02 -4.75 -6.97
CA TRP A 146 25.09 -5.64 -7.65
C TRP A 146 25.17 -5.52 -9.17
N SER A 147 24.69 -6.57 -9.83
CA SER A 147 24.50 -6.62 -11.27
C SER A 147 23.24 -7.42 -11.60
N ALA A 148 22.67 -7.14 -12.75
CA ALA A 148 21.47 -7.83 -13.21
C ALA A 148 21.48 -8.05 -14.73
N SER A 149 20.68 -8.99 -15.19
CA SER A 149 20.45 -9.27 -16.61
C SER A 149 18.97 -9.54 -16.89
N ILE A 150 18.49 -9.12 -18.06
CA ILE A 150 17.12 -9.31 -18.53
C ILE A 150 17.08 -10.41 -19.56
N HIS A 151 16.22 -11.41 -19.35
CA HIS A 151 16.05 -12.54 -20.24
C HIS A 151 14.64 -12.55 -20.85
N LEU A 152 14.58 -12.68 -22.18
CA LEU A 152 13.35 -12.60 -22.96
C LEU A 152 12.92 -13.95 -23.57
N ASN A 153 13.82 -14.92 -23.63
CA ASN A 153 13.64 -16.18 -24.37
C ASN A 153 13.27 -17.35 -23.46
N THR A 154 12.33 -17.10 -22.55
CA THR A 154 11.69 -18.08 -21.66
C THR A 154 10.17 -17.88 -21.67
N ASP A 155 9.43 -18.79 -21.04
CA ASP A 155 7.97 -18.67 -20.92
C ASP A 155 7.52 -17.27 -20.46
N ASN A 156 8.22 -16.72 -19.47
CA ASN A 156 8.03 -15.36 -18.95
C ASN A 156 9.33 -14.56 -18.98
N ILE A 157 9.24 -13.27 -19.30
CA ILE A 157 10.34 -12.32 -19.16
C ILE A 157 10.75 -12.24 -17.69
N HIS A 158 12.05 -12.25 -17.42
CA HIS A 158 12.56 -12.20 -16.06
C HIS A 158 13.93 -11.53 -15.95
N VAL A 159 14.21 -11.01 -14.76
CA VAL A 159 15.45 -10.34 -14.39
C VAL A 159 16.16 -11.21 -13.35
N HIS A 160 17.42 -11.57 -13.61
CA HIS A 160 18.31 -12.12 -12.58
C HIS A 160 19.11 -10.98 -11.98
N ILE A 161 19.24 -10.96 -10.64
CA ILE A 161 19.99 -9.95 -9.90
C ILE A 161 20.90 -10.69 -8.92
N ALA A 162 22.20 -10.41 -8.98
CA ALA A 162 23.14 -10.84 -7.94
C ALA A 162 23.68 -9.62 -7.21
N PHE A 163 23.79 -9.70 -5.89
CA PHE A 163 24.50 -8.71 -5.09
C PHE A 163 25.36 -9.37 -4.01
N VAL A 164 26.45 -8.70 -3.66
CA VAL A 164 27.46 -9.13 -2.68
C VAL A 164 27.98 -7.91 -1.93
N GLU A 165 28.51 -8.12 -0.74
CA GLU A 165 29.41 -7.14 -0.10
C GLU A 165 30.85 -7.60 -0.32
N PRO A 166 31.70 -6.84 -1.04
CA PRO A 166 33.13 -7.18 -1.17
C PRO A 166 33.80 -7.34 0.19
N GLU A 167 33.43 -6.50 1.16
CA GLU A 167 33.81 -6.61 2.57
C GLU A 167 32.55 -6.86 3.41
N PRO A 168 32.32 -8.08 3.94
CA PRO A 168 31.05 -8.44 4.56
C PRO A 168 30.79 -7.69 5.88
N THR A 169 29.60 -7.11 6.04
CA THR A 169 29.20 -6.37 7.25
C THR A 169 28.10 -7.06 8.06
N ARG A 170 27.46 -8.09 7.50
CA ARG A 170 26.40 -8.86 8.16
C ARG A 170 26.91 -9.52 9.45
N GLY A 171 26.15 -9.36 10.53
CA GLY A 171 26.40 -10.05 11.79
C GLY A 171 26.32 -11.58 11.63
N LYS A 172 27.07 -12.29 12.47
CA LYS A 172 27.04 -13.75 12.53
C LYS A 172 25.89 -14.25 13.40
N ILE A 173 25.37 -15.41 13.05
CA ILE A 173 24.38 -16.17 13.80
C ILE A 173 24.91 -17.59 14.05
N ILE A 174 24.41 -18.23 15.10
CA ILE A 174 24.68 -19.64 15.35
C ILE A 174 23.62 -20.45 14.63
N ILE A 175 24.05 -21.35 13.76
CA ILE A 175 23.22 -22.35 13.11
C ILE A 175 23.60 -23.73 13.65
N HIS A 176 22.62 -24.62 13.80
CA HIS A 176 22.88 -26.01 14.15
C HIS A 176 22.77 -26.84 12.88
N ASP A 177 23.77 -27.68 12.62
CA ASP A 177 23.68 -28.66 11.54
C ASP A 177 22.72 -29.81 11.90
N LYS A 178 22.59 -30.79 10.99
CA LYS A 178 21.71 -31.96 11.19
C LYS A 178 22.10 -32.82 12.39
N ASP A 179 23.36 -32.73 12.84
CA ASP A 179 23.92 -33.47 13.95
C ASP A 179 23.89 -32.64 15.26
N GLY A 180 23.34 -31.43 15.21
CA GLY A 180 23.16 -30.53 16.35
C GLY A 180 24.39 -29.69 16.69
N VAL A 181 25.46 -29.76 15.89
CA VAL A 181 26.69 -29.01 16.13
C VAL A 181 26.47 -27.54 15.79
N ALA A 182 26.78 -26.67 16.74
CA ALA A 182 26.70 -25.22 16.58
C ALA A 182 27.83 -24.71 15.67
N GLN A 183 27.47 -23.97 14.63
CA GLN A 183 28.39 -23.36 13.68
C GLN A 183 28.04 -21.87 13.54
N GLU A 184 29.06 -21.00 13.50
CA GLU A 184 28.85 -19.60 13.16
C GLU A 184 28.68 -19.42 11.65
N ALA A 185 27.63 -18.74 11.23
CA ALA A 185 27.39 -18.37 9.84
C ALA A 185 26.97 -16.91 9.72
N ALA A 186 27.28 -16.25 8.61
CA ALA A 186 26.78 -14.91 8.33
C ALA A 186 25.24 -14.92 8.19
N ASN A 187 24.56 -13.91 8.74
CA ASN A 187 23.11 -13.80 8.60
C ASN A 187 22.73 -13.29 7.20
N GLY A 188 22.33 -14.22 6.32
CA GLY A 188 21.85 -13.93 4.97
C GLY A 188 20.38 -13.55 4.87
N MET A 189 19.62 -13.61 5.96
CA MET A 189 18.19 -13.38 5.93
C MET A 189 17.86 -11.89 5.70
N VAL A 190 17.10 -11.62 4.65
CA VAL A 190 16.53 -10.30 4.35
C VAL A 190 15.19 -10.15 5.06
N LYS A 191 14.88 -8.96 5.59
CA LYS A 191 13.62 -8.72 6.30
C LYS A 191 12.43 -8.92 5.35
N ARG A 192 11.35 -9.53 5.84
CA ARG A 192 10.11 -9.71 5.06
C ARG A 192 9.52 -8.39 4.58
N SER A 193 9.59 -7.35 5.42
CA SER A 193 9.18 -5.99 5.05
C SER A 193 10.01 -5.45 3.87
N THR A 194 11.32 -5.70 3.86
CA THR A 194 12.20 -5.29 2.75
C THR A 194 11.84 -5.98 1.44
N ILE A 195 11.63 -7.31 1.47
CA ILE A 195 11.21 -8.07 0.27
C ILE A 195 9.87 -7.54 -0.26
N THR A 196 8.93 -7.24 0.65
CA THR A 196 7.62 -6.67 0.31
C THR A 196 7.76 -5.28 -0.32
N SER A 197 8.60 -4.42 0.25
CA SER A 197 8.89 -3.08 -0.27
C SER A 197 9.60 -3.13 -1.62
N PHE A 198 10.55 -4.05 -1.81
CA PHE A 198 11.23 -4.28 -3.09
C PHE A 198 10.21 -4.65 -4.18
N LYS A 199 9.34 -5.64 -3.91
CA LYS A 199 8.29 -6.05 -4.83
C LYS A 199 7.30 -4.90 -5.14
N SER A 200 6.95 -4.13 -4.11
CA SER A 200 6.04 -2.99 -4.23
C SER A 200 6.62 -1.84 -5.03
N SER A 201 7.91 -1.57 -4.86
CA SER A 201 8.60 -0.54 -5.63
C SER A 201 8.57 -0.87 -7.12
N ILE A 202 8.96 -2.10 -7.48
CA ILE A 202 8.97 -2.57 -8.87
C ILE A 202 7.57 -2.43 -9.49
N ALA A 203 6.56 -2.92 -8.79
CA ALA A 203 5.18 -2.85 -9.23
C ALA A 203 4.66 -1.41 -9.47
N ASN A 204 4.88 -0.51 -8.51
CA ASN A 204 4.33 0.83 -8.56
C ASN A 204 4.94 1.64 -9.72
N GLU A 205 6.21 1.41 -10.01
CA GLU A 205 6.93 2.15 -11.06
C GLU A 205 6.64 1.65 -12.46
N LEU A 206 6.38 0.35 -12.64
CA LEU A 206 6.01 -0.21 -13.95
C LEU A 206 4.71 0.37 -14.47
N VAL A 207 3.80 0.79 -13.58
CA VAL A 207 2.42 1.12 -13.95
C VAL A 207 2.12 2.63 -13.83
N ASN A 208 3.12 3.46 -13.54
CA ASN A 208 3.01 4.92 -13.37
C ASN A 208 1.74 5.35 -12.59
N ARG A 209 1.48 4.69 -11.46
CA ARG A 209 0.26 4.93 -10.64
C ARG A 209 0.41 6.04 -9.63
N TYR A 210 1.49 6.82 -9.73
CA TYR A 210 1.77 7.92 -8.82
C TYR A 210 0.61 8.90 -8.74
N GLN A 211 -0.01 9.24 -9.88
CA GLN A 211 -1.15 10.15 -9.92
C GLN A 211 -2.37 9.59 -9.17
N SER A 212 -2.74 8.32 -9.39
CA SER A 212 -3.85 7.68 -8.69
C SER A 212 -3.61 7.59 -7.18
N LEU A 213 -2.40 7.21 -6.76
CA LEU A 213 -2.03 7.13 -5.35
C LEU A 213 -1.96 8.52 -4.68
N ALA A 214 -1.49 9.54 -5.41
CA ALA A 214 -1.50 10.91 -4.96
C ALA A 214 -2.93 11.45 -4.81
N ARG A 215 -3.83 11.11 -5.75
CA ARG A 215 -5.26 11.48 -5.67
C ARG A 215 -5.95 10.83 -4.47
N LEU A 216 -5.78 9.52 -4.27
CA LEU A 216 -6.26 8.81 -3.07
C LEU A 216 -5.74 9.47 -1.78
N SER A 217 -4.45 9.85 -1.77
CA SER A 217 -3.86 10.52 -0.62
C SER A 217 -4.42 11.93 -0.41
N SER A 218 -4.75 12.66 -1.47
CA SER A 218 -5.41 13.98 -1.39
C SER A 218 -6.82 13.87 -0.83
N LEU A 219 -7.63 12.92 -1.34
CA LEU A 219 -8.99 12.67 -0.88
C LEU A 219 -9.01 12.41 0.63
N ILE A 220 -8.15 11.50 1.11
CA ILE A 220 -8.02 11.16 2.53
C ILE A 220 -7.56 12.36 3.39
N ARG A 221 -6.65 13.18 2.87
CA ARG A 221 -5.95 14.20 3.68
C ARG A 221 -6.63 15.54 3.70
N ASN A 222 -7.22 15.94 2.58
CA ASN A 222 -7.55 17.33 2.30
C ASN A 222 -9.03 17.53 2.01
N GLU A 223 -9.66 16.63 1.27
CA GLU A 223 -11.02 16.86 0.73
C GLU A 223 -12.09 16.24 1.64
N LEU A 224 -12.05 14.93 1.88
CA LEU A 224 -13.05 14.25 2.71
C LEU A 224 -13.13 14.79 4.15
N PRO A 225 -12.01 15.17 4.81
CA PRO A 225 -12.07 15.79 6.13
C PRO A 225 -12.41 17.28 6.14
N GLN A 226 -12.53 17.93 4.97
CA GLN A 226 -12.80 19.36 4.88
C GLN A 226 -14.20 19.67 5.42
N HIS A 227 -14.32 20.76 6.17
CA HIS A 227 -15.58 21.27 6.71
C HIS A 227 -15.49 22.79 6.82
N ASP A 228 -16.54 23.48 6.39
CA ASP A 228 -16.61 24.96 6.42
C ASP A 228 -17.18 25.48 7.76
N TYR A 229 -17.72 24.58 8.58
CA TYR A 229 -18.34 24.88 9.87
C TYR A 229 -17.69 24.04 10.96
N ASP A 230 -17.47 24.64 12.13
CA ASP A 230 -17.17 23.88 13.36
C ASP A 230 -18.15 22.70 13.46
N TRP A 231 -17.67 21.50 13.79
CA TRP A 231 -18.49 20.30 13.99
C TRP A 231 -19.67 20.53 14.96
N SER A 232 -19.47 21.40 15.96
CA SER A 232 -20.50 21.83 16.90
C SER A 232 -21.60 22.73 16.30
N LYS A 233 -21.45 23.21 15.06
CA LYS A 233 -22.35 24.15 14.39
C LYS A 233 -22.98 23.59 13.12
N LEU A 234 -22.80 22.31 12.84
CA LEU A 234 -23.44 21.66 11.69
C LEU A 234 -24.97 21.85 11.73
N PRO A 235 -25.63 22.09 10.59
CA PRO A 235 -27.07 22.30 10.54
C PRO A 235 -27.87 21.01 10.83
N ASP A 236 -27.23 19.85 10.74
CA ASP A 236 -27.88 18.56 10.83
C ASP A 236 -28.09 18.07 12.27
N PHE A 237 -29.34 17.76 12.58
CA PHE A 237 -29.70 17.30 13.92
C PHE A 237 -29.05 15.94 14.28
N ASP A 238 -28.96 15.01 13.34
CA ASP A 238 -28.41 13.67 13.61
C ASP A 238 -26.90 13.70 13.84
N LEU A 239 -26.15 14.47 13.04
CA LEU A 239 -24.73 14.69 13.25
C LEU A 239 -24.46 15.44 14.57
N LEU A 240 -25.23 16.48 14.88
CA LEU A 240 -25.12 17.17 16.17
C LEU A 240 -25.42 16.26 17.36
N GLN A 241 -26.34 15.30 17.21
CA GLN A 241 -26.65 14.32 18.23
C GLN A 241 -25.48 13.35 18.44
N LEU A 242 -24.90 12.84 17.35
CA LEU A 242 -23.69 12.01 17.40
C LEU A 242 -22.51 12.76 18.03
N TYR A 243 -22.28 14.03 17.66
CA TYR A 243 -21.24 14.87 18.26
C TYR A 243 -21.38 14.95 19.80
N LYS A 244 -22.61 15.12 20.30
CA LYS A 244 -22.90 15.14 21.74
C LYS A 244 -22.65 13.81 22.40
N ASP A 245 -23.05 12.72 21.77
CA ASP A 245 -22.94 11.38 22.35
C ASP A 245 -21.48 10.90 22.37
N ILE A 246 -20.70 11.25 21.34
CA ILE A 246 -19.23 11.13 21.34
C ILE A 246 -18.66 11.89 22.54
N TYR A 247 -18.95 13.19 22.69
CA TYR A 247 -18.38 13.99 23.78
C TYR A 247 -18.71 13.41 25.16
N LYS A 248 -19.93 12.93 25.38
CA LYS A 248 -20.30 12.26 26.65
C LYS A 248 -19.49 10.99 26.91
N ALA A 249 -19.29 10.18 25.88
CA ALA A 249 -18.60 8.90 25.98
C ALA A 249 -17.07 9.04 26.10
N LEU A 250 -16.49 10.21 25.79
CA LEU A 250 -15.06 10.44 25.93
C LEU A 250 -14.57 10.27 27.39
N PRO A 251 -13.37 9.70 27.60
CA PRO A 251 -12.76 9.61 28.92
C PRO A 251 -12.46 11.01 29.48
N ASP A 252 -12.37 11.10 30.80
CA ASP A 252 -12.05 12.37 31.49
C ASP A 252 -10.68 12.91 31.12
N ASP A 253 -9.69 12.04 30.92
CA ASP A 253 -8.35 12.45 30.52
C ASP A 253 -8.28 12.79 29.02
N LYS A 254 -8.12 14.07 28.71
CA LYS A 254 -8.04 14.61 27.33
C LYS A 254 -6.79 14.16 26.58
N ARG A 255 -5.76 13.66 27.28
CA ARG A 255 -4.57 13.07 26.65
C ARG A 255 -4.93 11.79 25.89
N MET A 256 -6.01 11.12 26.29
CA MET A 256 -6.53 9.92 25.64
C MET A 256 -7.38 10.21 24.41
N TRP A 257 -7.72 11.48 24.12
CA TRP A 257 -8.58 11.85 22.98
C TRP A 257 -7.81 11.82 21.67
N LYS A 258 -7.43 10.62 21.25
CA LYS A 258 -6.82 10.34 19.95
C LYS A 258 -7.49 9.11 19.41
N TYR A 259 -7.89 9.13 18.15
CA TYR A 259 -8.69 8.07 17.54
C TYR A 259 -8.13 6.66 17.80
N ASN A 260 -6.82 6.49 17.61
CA ASN A 260 -6.13 5.20 17.77
C ASN A 260 -5.78 4.83 19.23
N MET A 261 -6.23 5.59 20.23
CA MET A 261 -5.99 5.22 21.64
C MET A 261 -6.92 4.09 22.05
N ASN A 262 -6.37 3.10 22.77
CA ASN A 262 -7.16 1.98 23.30
C ASN A 262 -8.34 2.44 24.17
N ALA A 263 -8.17 3.55 24.92
CA ALA A 263 -9.22 4.15 25.73
C ALA A 263 -10.44 4.64 24.92
N LEU A 264 -10.31 4.83 23.59
CA LEU A 264 -11.43 5.18 22.71
C LEU A 264 -12.04 3.96 22.01
N HIS A 265 -11.77 2.73 22.46
CA HIS A 265 -12.39 1.53 21.90
C HIS A 265 -13.92 1.66 21.76
N ASP A 266 -14.60 2.10 22.82
CA ASP A 266 -16.07 2.18 22.83
C ASP A 266 -16.61 3.46 22.16
N VAL A 267 -15.75 4.47 21.98
CA VAL A 267 -16.12 5.75 21.35
C VAL A 267 -15.89 5.73 19.83
N ARG A 268 -14.93 4.93 19.35
CA ARG A 268 -14.58 4.78 17.93
C ARG A 268 -15.78 4.53 17.03
N PRO A 269 -16.70 3.59 17.33
CA PRO A 269 -17.88 3.37 16.49
C PRO A 269 -18.76 4.61 16.32
N LEU A 270 -18.83 5.50 17.33
CA LEU A 270 -19.58 6.75 17.23
C LEU A 270 -18.86 7.77 16.33
N LEU A 271 -17.53 7.84 16.42
CA LEU A 271 -16.70 8.67 15.53
C LEU A 271 -16.82 8.20 14.07
N ASP A 272 -16.77 6.89 13.84
CA ASP A 272 -16.88 6.29 12.50
C ASP A 272 -18.27 6.53 11.90
N ALA A 273 -19.33 6.40 12.72
CA ALA A 273 -20.70 6.69 12.31
C ALA A 273 -20.92 8.17 11.98
N PHE A 274 -20.37 9.09 12.77
CA PHE A 274 -20.39 10.51 12.47
C PHE A 274 -19.66 10.80 11.15
N SER A 275 -18.44 10.30 11.01
CA SER A 275 -17.60 10.52 9.82
C SER A 275 -18.30 10.03 8.56
N SER A 276 -18.83 8.80 8.59
CA SER A 276 -19.54 8.19 7.47
C SER A 276 -20.77 9.01 7.06
N LYS A 277 -21.62 9.41 8.02
CA LYS A 277 -22.80 10.25 7.74
C LYS A 277 -22.44 11.61 7.18
N TYR A 278 -21.37 12.22 7.70
CA TYR A 278 -20.89 13.51 7.23
C TYR A 278 -20.42 13.42 5.77
N MET A 279 -19.52 12.48 5.47
CA MET A 279 -19.00 12.30 4.11
C MET A 279 -20.11 11.97 3.11
N GLN A 280 -21.06 11.09 3.47
CA GLN A 280 -22.21 10.77 2.61
C GLN A 280 -23.10 11.98 2.28
N ARG A 281 -23.18 12.96 3.18
CA ARG A 281 -24.07 14.13 3.03
C ARG A 281 -23.39 15.31 2.35
N TYR A 282 -22.12 15.57 2.67
CA TYR A 282 -21.40 16.78 2.26
C TYR A 282 -20.31 16.53 1.22
N HIS A 283 -19.82 15.30 1.09
CA HIS A 283 -18.70 14.91 0.22
C HIS A 283 -19.03 13.63 -0.54
N HIS A 284 -20.27 13.53 -1.05
CA HIS A 284 -20.76 12.31 -1.69
C HIS A 284 -19.92 11.93 -2.90
N ASP A 285 -19.60 12.90 -3.75
CA ASP A 285 -18.88 12.70 -5.00
C ASP A 285 -17.41 12.32 -4.70
N GLU A 286 -16.77 12.98 -3.75
CA GLU A 286 -15.41 12.66 -3.29
C GLU A 286 -15.33 11.29 -2.62
N LEU A 287 -16.36 10.90 -1.87
CA LEU A 287 -16.45 9.57 -1.25
C LEU A 287 -16.62 8.49 -2.32
N GLN A 288 -17.46 8.74 -3.33
CA GLN A 288 -17.62 7.84 -4.45
C GLN A 288 -16.31 7.71 -5.26
N GLU A 289 -15.60 8.82 -5.49
CA GLU A 289 -14.30 8.81 -6.15
C GLU A 289 -13.27 8.01 -5.33
N PHE A 290 -13.24 8.21 -4.02
CA PHE A 290 -12.39 7.46 -3.10
C PHE A 290 -12.64 5.96 -3.19
N ASP A 291 -13.91 5.54 -3.13
CA ASP A 291 -14.31 4.13 -3.20
C ASP A 291 -13.89 3.49 -4.54
N GLN A 292 -14.12 4.21 -5.65
CA GLN A 292 -13.76 3.74 -6.99
C GLN A 292 -12.24 3.63 -7.16
N ALA A 293 -11.49 4.64 -6.74
CA ALA A 293 -10.04 4.66 -6.82
C ALA A 293 -9.42 3.58 -5.92
N LEU A 294 -9.97 3.38 -4.73
CA LEU A 294 -9.51 2.35 -3.79
C LEU A 294 -9.81 0.95 -4.31
N LYS A 295 -10.99 0.74 -4.89
CA LYS A 295 -11.33 -0.52 -5.55
C LYS A 295 -10.40 -0.82 -6.73
N ALA A 296 -10.17 0.15 -7.60
CA ALA A 296 -9.27 -0.01 -8.74
C ALA A 296 -7.82 -0.33 -8.30
N GLU A 297 -7.38 0.24 -7.18
CA GLU A 297 -6.07 -0.06 -6.60
C GLU A 297 -6.01 -1.45 -5.97
N THR A 298 -7.09 -1.88 -5.30
CA THR A 298 -7.21 -3.20 -4.68
C THR A 298 -7.24 -4.31 -5.74
N ASP A 299 -8.06 -4.14 -6.78
CA ASP A 299 -8.15 -5.08 -7.91
C ASP A 299 -6.81 -5.17 -8.66
N PHE A 300 -6.12 -4.04 -8.82
CA PHE A 300 -4.78 -4.00 -9.41
C PHE A 300 -3.77 -4.78 -8.58
N ARG A 301 -3.71 -4.54 -7.26
CA ARG A 301 -2.81 -5.27 -6.34
C ARG A 301 -3.08 -6.76 -6.34
N GLU A 302 -4.34 -7.17 -6.39
CA GLU A 302 -4.72 -8.57 -6.50
C GLU A 302 -4.29 -9.19 -7.83
N ALA A 303 -4.46 -8.50 -8.95
CA ALA A 303 -3.97 -8.98 -10.25
C ALA A 303 -2.43 -9.09 -10.28
N LEU A 304 -1.75 -8.15 -9.65
CA LEU A 304 -0.30 -8.02 -9.62
C LEU A 304 0.38 -9.08 -8.75
N TYR A 305 -0.15 -9.32 -7.55
CA TYR A 305 0.44 -10.23 -6.56
C TYR A 305 -0.26 -11.57 -6.45
N GLY A 306 -1.41 -11.73 -7.11
CA GLY A 306 -2.32 -12.83 -6.88
C GLY A 306 -3.06 -12.69 -5.55
N SER A 307 -3.91 -13.68 -5.26
CA SER A 307 -4.65 -13.75 -3.99
C SER A 307 -3.77 -14.04 -2.77
N GLY A 308 -2.47 -14.32 -2.97
CA GLY A 308 -1.53 -14.73 -1.93
C GLY A 308 -1.64 -16.22 -1.57
N GLN A 309 -0.64 -16.74 -0.86
CA GLN A 309 -0.70 -18.09 -0.27
C GLN A 309 -1.62 -18.11 0.97
N ASP A 310 -2.50 -19.11 1.03
CA ASP A 310 -3.36 -19.37 2.19
C ASP A 310 -2.55 -19.41 3.50
N GLY A 311 -3.03 -18.67 4.50
CA GLY A 311 -2.41 -18.60 5.84
C GLY A 311 -1.13 -17.76 5.94
N LYS A 312 -0.64 -17.14 4.85
CA LYS A 312 0.54 -16.26 4.88
C LYS A 312 0.31 -14.90 4.24
N GLU A 313 -0.29 -14.90 3.05
CA GLU A 313 -0.42 -13.70 2.22
C GLU A 313 -1.84 -13.52 1.67
N ALA A 314 -2.75 -14.45 1.99
CA ALA A 314 -4.14 -14.39 1.63
C ALA A 314 -4.80 -13.10 2.15
N GLY A 315 -5.51 -12.39 1.27
CA GLY A 315 -6.27 -11.20 1.65
C GLY A 315 -5.48 -9.89 1.71
N ARG A 316 -4.19 -9.85 1.35
CA ARG A 316 -3.38 -8.60 1.40
C ARG A 316 -3.97 -7.43 0.62
N ALA A 317 -4.66 -7.70 -0.49
CA ALA A 317 -5.35 -6.65 -1.24
C ALA A 317 -6.47 -6.03 -0.39
N LYS A 318 -7.25 -6.87 0.31
CA LYS A 318 -8.29 -6.42 1.26
C LYS A 318 -7.69 -5.72 2.48
N ASP A 319 -6.53 -6.16 2.96
CA ASP A 319 -5.82 -5.45 4.03
C ASP A 319 -5.46 -4.02 3.60
N TYR A 320 -5.06 -3.80 2.34
CA TYR A 320 -4.78 -2.47 1.81
C TYR A 320 -6.05 -1.60 1.81
N GLU A 321 -7.16 -2.14 1.32
CA GLU A 321 -8.47 -1.48 1.35
C GLU A 321 -8.86 -1.08 2.78
N HIS A 322 -8.82 -2.04 3.71
CA HIS A 322 -9.14 -1.81 5.11
C HIS A 322 -8.22 -0.77 5.75
N ASN A 323 -6.91 -0.83 5.49
CA ASN A 323 -5.95 0.14 6.01
C ASN A 323 -6.20 1.56 5.48
N LYS A 324 -6.75 1.71 4.27
CA LYS A 324 -7.07 3.02 3.70
C LYS A 324 -8.32 3.63 4.31
N TYR A 325 -9.37 2.83 4.55
CA TYR A 325 -10.50 3.26 5.36
C TYR A 325 -10.07 3.63 6.78
N ASN A 326 -9.25 2.81 7.44
CA ASN A 326 -8.72 3.12 8.77
C ASN A 326 -7.91 4.43 8.78
N GLU A 327 -7.16 4.74 7.73
CA GLU A 327 -6.45 6.02 7.61
C GLU A 327 -7.43 7.20 7.53
N LEU A 328 -8.49 7.06 6.72
CA LEU A 328 -9.56 8.05 6.57
C LEU A 328 -10.31 8.26 7.89
N ASP A 329 -10.78 7.18 8.53
CA ASP A 329 -11.50 7.23 9.80
C ASP A 329 -10.65 7.83 10.90
N ALA A 330 -9.37 7.47 10.96
CA ALA A 330 -8.45 8.07 11.93
C ALA A 330 -8.26 9.58 11.71
N ARG A 331 -8.26 10.06 10.47
CA ARG A 331 -8.18 11.51 10.19
C ARG A 331 -9.47 12.22 10.56
N MET A 332 -10.61 11.68 10.14
CA MET A 332 -11.93 12.22 10.48
C MET A 332 -12.13 12.29 11.99
N GLY A 333 -11.91 11.17 12.68
CA GLY A 333 -12.03 11.08 14.13
C GLY A 333 -11.10 12.04 14.87
N ASN A 334 -9.84 12.16 14.43
CA ASN A 334 -8.93 13.12 15.05
C ASN A 334 -9.29 14.59 14.76
N SER A 335 -9.91 14.89 13.61
CA SER A 335 -10.47 16.22 13.32
C SER A 335 -11.55 16.58 14.33
N ILE A 336 -12.52 15.68 14.52
CA ILE A 336 -13.63 15.83 15.49
C ILE A 336 -13.09 15.98 16.92
N LEU A 337 -12.19 15.09 17.35
CA LEU A 337 -11.61 15.11 18.70
C LEU A 337 -10.77 16.36 18.97
N SER A 338 -10.09 16.88 17.94
CA SER A 338 -9.30 18.11 18.05
C SER A 338 -10.19 19.32 18.32
N GLU A 339 -11.31 19.43 17.61
CA GLU A 339 -12.29 20.50 17.86
C GLU A 339 -12.94 20.36 19.23
N MET A 340 -13.37 19.15 19.62
CA MET A 340 -13.93 18.90 20.95
C MET A 340 -12.97 19.32 22.07
N ARG A 341 -11.66 19.06 21.90
CA ARG A 341 -10.63 19.49 22.85
C ARG A 341 -10.56 21.01 22.92
N LYS A 342 -10.55 21.69 21.77
CA LYS A 342 -10.54 23.15 21.68
C LYS A 342 -11.75 23.76 22.38
N ASP A 343 -12.95 23.19 22.18
CA ASP A 343 -14.19 23.61 22.82
C ASP A 343 -14.14 23.39 24.34
N ASP A 344 -13.69 22.22 24.80
CA ASP A 344 -13.54 21.91 26.23
C ASP A 344 -12.52 22.83 26.92
N ASP A 345 -11.39 23.07 26.27
CA ASP A 345 -10.36 24.00 26.75
C ASP A 345 -10.90 25.45 26.81
N ALA A 346 -11.71 25.86 25.84
CA ALA A 346 -12.34 27.17 25.84
C ALA A 346 -13.34 27.32 26.98
N LEU A 347 -14.07 26.26 27.34
CA LEU A 347 -14.93 26.23 28.53
C LEU A 347 -14.11 26.34 29.81
N TYR A 348 -13.07 25.52 29.96
CA TYR A 348 -12.19 25.56 31.14
C TYR A 348 -11.58 26.95 31.36
N ARG A 349 -11.12 27.59 30.29
CA ARG A 349 -10.53 28.94 30.37
C ARG A 349 -11.50 30.04 30.79
N LYS A 350 -12.82 29.85 30.66
CA LYS A 350 -13.80 30.82 31.19
C LYS A 350 -13.76 30.89 32.72
N GLU A 351 -13.50 29.77 33.37
CA GLU A 351 -13.37 29.67 34.84
C GLU A 351 -11.92 29.84 35.30
N HIS A 352 -10.95 29.54 34.41
CA HIS A 352 -9.52 29.60 34.68
C HIS A 352 -8.76 30.33 33.56
N PRO A 353 -8.75 31.68 33.52
CA PRO A 353 -8.26 32.48 32.38
C PRO A 353 -6.83 32.20 31.91
N ASN A 354 -5.97 31.67 32.80
CA ASN A 354 -4.57 31.36 32.51
C ASN A 354 -4.22 29.86 32.73
N GLY A 355 -5.23 29.00 32.89
CA GLY A 355 -5.03 27.59 33.21
C GLY A 355 -5.06 26.68 31.98
N TYR A 356 -4.39 25.53 32.10
CA TYR A 356 -4.55 24.39 31.22
C TYR A 356 -5.11 23.20 32.02
N SER A 357 -6.00 22.40 31.41
CA SER A 357 -6.51 21.19 32.04
C SER A 357 -6.23 19.97 31.17
N TYR A 358 -5.69 18.93 31.80
CA TYR A 358 -5.59 17.60 31.20
C TYR A 358 -6.90 16.82 31.34
N TYR A 359 -7.82 17.27 32.18
CA TYR A 359 -9.11 16.62 32.41
C TYR A 359 -10.24 17.41 31.77
N LYS A 360 -11.32 16.72 31.42
CA LYS A 360 -12.60 17.31 31.06
C LYS A 360 -12.96 18.38 32.08
N ALA A 361 -13.45 19.53 31.60
CA ALA A 361 -13.88 20.62 32.47
C ALA A 361 -15.00 20.23 33.47
N GLN A 362 -15.64 19.05 33.32
CA GLN A 362 -16.90 18.69 33.99
C GLN A 362 -16.84 17.43 34.87
N GLY A 363 -15.76 17.22 35.64
CA GLY A 363 -15.67 16.09 36.58
C GLY A 363 -16.73 16.05 37.71
N LYS A 364 -17.71 16.97 37.78
CA LYS A 364 -18.67 17.05 38.91
C LYS A 364 -20.12 17.56 38.62
N GLN A 365 -20.69 17.59 37.40
CA GLN A 365 -22.17 17.65 37.09
C GLN A 365 -22.43 17.97 35.58
N PRO A 366 -23.62 17.63 35.01
CA PRO A 366 -23.72 17.11 33.63
C PRO A 366 -23.84 18.19 32.55
N THR A 367 -23.02 18.13 31.50
CA THR A 367 -23.33 18.51 30.10
C THR A 367 -23.71 19.96 29.76
N HIS A 368 -23.90 20.90 30.69
CA HIS A 368 -24.60 22.16 30.40
C HIS A 368 -23.87 23.13 29.46
N GLY A 369 -22.53 23.21 29.42
CA GLY A 369 -21.82 24.20 28.58
C GLY A 369 -21.95 23.97 27.06
N ILE A 370 -21.44 22.82 26.60
CA ILE A 370 -21.59 22.37 25.20
C ILE A 370 -23.07 22.12 24.87
N MET A 371 -23.87 21.57 25.79
CA MET A 371 -25.30 21.38 25.52
C MET A 371 -26.12 22.67 25.51
N ASN A 372 -25.75 23.73 26.24
CA ASN A 372 -26.46 25.01 26.18
C ASN A 372 -26.14 25.74 24.88
N ALA A 373 -24.88 25.73 24.44
CA ALA A 373 -24.49 26.23 23.11
C ALA A 373 -25.17 25.42 21.99
N LEU A 374 -25.22 24.09 22.11
CA LEU A 374 -25.88 23.23 21.13
C LEU A 374 -27.42 23.22 21.24
N SER A 375 -28.01 23.62 22.37
CA SER A 375 -29.47 23.68 22.55
C SER A 375 -30.06 25.02 22.12
N SER A 376 -29.31 26.12 22.23
CA SER A 376 -29.67 27.39 21.60
C SER A 376 -29.57 27.30 20.07
N ILE A 377 -28.54 26.63 19.55
CA ILE A 377 -28.40 26.31 18.11
C ILE A 377 -29.52 25.36 17.65
N ARG A 378 -29.85 24.32 18.43
CA ARG A 378 -31.03 23.45 18.17
C ARG A 378 -32.34 24.23 18.15
N ARG A 379 -32.54 25.23 19.02
CA ARG A 379 -33.76 26.06 19.01
C ARG A 379 -33.86 26.90 17.73
N ALA A 380 -32.75 27.47 17.27
CA ALA A 380 -32.69 28.22 16.01
C ALA A 380 -32.92 27.33 14.78
N LEU A 381 -32.24 26.17 14.70
CA LEU A 381 -32.35 25.23 13.57
C LEU A 381 -33.67 24.43 13.57
N SER A 382 -34.29 24.17 14.72
CA SER A 382 -35.55 23.42 14.79
C SER A 382 -36.76 24.14 14.16
N GLY A 383 -36.67 25.46 13.98
CA GLY A 383 -37.66 26.23 13.22
C GLY A 383 -37.58 25.89 11.73
N ASP A 384 -36.38 25.98 11.16
CA ASP A 384 -36.11 25.69 9.74
C ASP A 384 -36.23 24.20 9.41
N VAL A 385 -35.80 23.31 10.30
CA VAL A 385 -35.93 21.86 10.11
C VAL A 385 -37.40 21.41 10.17
N LYS A 386 -38.24 22.04 11.00
CA LYS A 386 -39.70 21.79 10.97
C LYS A 386 -40.32 22.30 9.68
N ALA A 387 -39.82 23.40 9.11
CA ALA A 387 -40.28 23.91 7.82
C ALA A 387 -39.84 22.97 6.69
N HIS A 388 -38.59 22.49 6.70
CA HIS A 388 -38.05 21.58 5.69
C HIS A 388 -38.70 20.19 5.73
N MET A 389 -38.94 19.62 6.91
CA MET A 389 -39.68 18.34 7.05
C MET A 389 -41.15 18.46 6.60
N ARG A 390 -41.79 19.63 6.78
CA ARG A 390 -43.12 19.88 6.22
C ARG A 390 -43.06 19.97 4.69
N ALA A 391 -42.12 20.75 4.16
CA ALA A 391 -41.93 20.89 2.73
C ALA A 391 -41.64 19.55 2.03
N GLN A 392 -40.85 18.68 2.67
CA GLN A 392 -40.53 17.35 2.13
C GLN A 392 -41.74 16.40 2.19
N ARG A 393 -42.52 16.40 3.28
CA ARG A 393 -43.78 15.62 3.34
C ARG A 393 -44.84 16.12 2.38
N ASP A 394 -44.90 17.43 2.15
CA ASP A 394 -45.84 18.02 1.20
C ASP A 394 -45.39 17.71 -0.24
N TYR A 395 -44.09 17.66 -0.50
CA TYR A 395 -43.53 17.19 -1.76
C TYR A 395 -43.82 15.71 -2.02
N GLU A 396 -43.60 14.83 -1.04
CA GLU A 396 -43.93 13.40 -1.13
C GLU A 396 -45.43 13.19 -1.39
N ARG A 397 -46.31 13.91 -0.68
CA ARG A 397 -47.76 13.89 -0.95
C ARG A 397 -48.12 14.32 -2.37
N MET A 398 -47.46 15.36 -2.89
CA MET A 398 -47.68 15.81 -4.27
C MET A 398 -47.19 14.79 -5.31
N GLN A 399 -46.19 13.98 -4.98
CA GLN A 399 -45.74 12.89 -5.85
C GLN A 399 -46.73 11.72 -5.82
N ASP A 400 -47.17 11.30 -4.63
CA ASP A 400 -48.17 10.24 -4.46
C ASP A 400 -49.52 10.60 -5.13
N GLU A 401 -49.95 11.87 -5.04
CA GLU A 401 -51.15 12.35 -5.72
C GLU A 401 -51.00 12.34 -7.24
N LYS A 402 -49.83 12.73 -7.76
CA LYS A 402 -49.53 12.67 -9.20
C LYS A 402 -49.47 11.24 -9.71
N GLU A 403 -48.91 10.33 -8.92
CA GLU A 403 -48.80 8.92 -9.27
C GLU A 403 -50.18 8.24 -9.23
N ALA A 404 -51.01 8.54 -8.22
CA ALA A 404 -52.40 8.09 -8.15
C ALA A 404 -53.29 8.67 -9.26
N ASP A 405 -53.07 9.92 -9.69
CA ASP A 405 -53.77 10.51 -10.84
C ASP A 405 -53.30 9.94 -12.17
N HIS A 406 -52.01 9.63 -12.30
CA HIS A 406 -51.45 8.95 -13.45
C HIS A 406 -52.00 7.51 -13.57
N ASP A 407 -52.09 6.77 -12.47
CA ASP A 407 -52.68 5.44 -12.42
C ASP A 407 -54.20 5.46 -12.70
N ARG A 408 -54.91 6.50 -12.25
CA ARG A 408 -56.33 6.71 -12.61
C ARG A 408 -56.55 7.04 -14.08
N GLN A 409 -55.59 7.68 -14.74
CA GLN A 409 -55.62 7.97 -16.18
C GLN A 409 -55.19 6.77 -17.03
N GLN A 410 -54.40 5.83 -16.47
CA GLN A 410 -53.96 4.61 -17.15
C GLN A 410 -54.82 3.37 -16.87
N ALA A 411 -55.78 3.46 -15.94
CA ALA A 411 -56.75 2.39 -15.71
C ALA A 411 -57.58 2.14 -16.99
N PRO A 412 -57.53 0.93 -17.59
CA PRO A 412 -58.35 0.60 -18.74
C PRO A 412 -59.81 0.72 -18.35
N GLY A 413 -60.59 1.42 -19.20
CA GLY A 413 -62.04 1.45 -19.08
C GLY A 413 -62.60 0.05 -18.89
N TYR A 414 -63.47 -0.09 -17.90
CA TYR A 414 -64.31 -1.27 -17.70
C TYR A 414 -65.27 -1.43 -18.90
N ASP A 415 -64.73 -1.92 -20.02
CA ASP A 415 -65.52 -2.55 -21.06
C ASP A 415 -65.65 -4.02 -20.69
N GLN A 416 -66.77 -4.33 -20.02
CA GLN A 416 -67.65 -5.47 -20.31
C GLN A 416 -68.71 -5.53 -19.21
N TRP A 417 -69.92 -5.07 -19.53
CA TRP A 417 -71.19 -5.82 -19.51
C TRP A 417 -72.35 -4.88 -19.89
N ARG A 418 -72.49 -4.58 -21.20
CA ARG A 418 -73.73 -4.75 -22.01
C ARG A 418 -73.59 -4.17 -23.41
#